data_AF-A0A533WXB4-F1
#
_entry.id   AF-A0A533WXB4-F1
#
_cell.length_a   1.000
_cell.length_b   1.000
_cell.length_c   1.000
_cell.angle_alpha   90.00
_cell.angle_beta   90.00
_cell.angle_gamma   90.00
#
_symmetry.space_group_name_H-M   'P 1'
#
loop_
_entity.id
_entity.type
_entity.pdbx_description
1 polymer ?
#
loop_
_entity_poly.entity_id
_entity_poly.type
_entity_poly.pdbx_seq_one_letter_code
_entity_poly.pdbx_strand_id
1 'polypeptide(L)'
;MHAPLDETWAYIAGLFDGDGTVKVKVLTFTLQFELRITDNYKPFLRYISQTYESVGIKCWFVENSGAWDLGVNDIKSMTKLIDRILPFSRKKHGELEVVRDYLADKITIDEALSGINQAVKNGIRMGKVRDAAIPFTRSEGLSIAALVRADALRRSAENRKIQVSEETRKEIRRLYRLGFSQQRIAELHGYERTIIRKILGVY
;
A
#
# COMPACT_ATOMS: atom_id res chain seq x y z
N MET A 1 -13.25 35.29 -13.85
CA MET A 1 -14.39 35.11 -12.93
C MET A 1 -14.17 33.77 -12.24
N HIS A 2 -13.85 33.75 -10.94
CA HIS A 2 -13.67 32.48 -10.22
C HIS A 2 -15.06 31.89 -9.94
N ALA A 3 -15.30 30.65 -10.36
CA ALA A 3 -16.53 29.95 -10.00
C ALA A 3 -16.63 29.84 -8.47
N PRO A 4 -17.84 29.84 -7.89
CA PRO A 4 -18.05 29.46 -6.50
C PRO A 4 -17.28 28.17 -6.15
N LEU A 5 -16.79 28.08 -4.91
CA LEU A 5 -16.01 26.92 -4.44
C LEU A 5 -16.75 25.60 -4.70
N ASP A 6 -18.06 25.57 -4.53
CA ASP A 6 -18.88 24.37 -4.72
C ASP A 6 -18.99 23.96 -6.20
N GLU A 7 -19.11 24.91 -7.13
CA GLU A 7 -19.10 24.62 -8.57
C GLU A 7 -17.74 24.06 -9.02
N THR A 8 -16.65 24.54 -8.41
CA THR A 8 -15.31 24.02 -8.66
C THR A 8 -15.18 22.57 -8.20
N TRP A 9 -15.71 22.23 -7.02
CA TRP A 9 -15.70 20.83 -6.53
C TRP A 9 -16.62 19.92 -7.34
N ALA A 10 -17.76 20.42 -7.81
CA ALA A 10 -18.62 19.68 -8.72
C ALA A 10 -17.92 19.38 -10.06
N TYR A 11 -17.19 20.36 -10.61
CA TYR A 11 -16.36 20.15 -11.81
C TYR A 11 -15.27 19.09 -11.56
N ILE A 12 -14.54 19.19 -10.45
CA ILE A 12 -13.51 18.21 -10.08
C ILE A 12 -14.11 16.81 -9.89
N ALA A 13 -15.30 16.70 -9.29
CA ALA A 13 -15.98 15.43 -9.14
C ALA A 13 -16.36 14.82 -10.50
N GLY A 14 -16.87 15.63 -11.43
CA GLY A 14 -17.14 15.22 -12.80
C GLY A 14 -15.89 14.75 -13.54
N LEU A 15 -14.79 15.50 -13.40
CA LEU A 15 -13.48 15.11 -13.93
C LEU A 15 -13.00 13.79 -13.32
N PHE A 16 -13.12 13.62 -12.01
CA PHE A 16 -12.74 12.38 -11.33
C PHE A 16 -13.62 11.19 -11.77
N ASP A 17 -14.90 11.40 -12.04
CA ASP A 17 -15.79 10.39 -12.59
C ASP A 17 -15.38 9.96 -14.02
N GLY A 18 -14.89 10.90 -14.84
CA GLY A 18 -14.30 10.63 -16.15
C GLY A 18 -12.94 9.94 -16.05
N ASP A 19 -11.92 10.72 -15.71
CA ASP A 19 -10.49 10.37 -15.81
C ASP A 19 -9.83 10.06 -14.47
N GLY A 20 -10.59 10.19 -13.38
CA GLY A 20 -10.14 9.79 -12.06
C GLY A 20 -10.06 8.28 -11.89
N THR A 21 -9.23 7.83 -10.96
CA THR A 21 -9.05 6.42 -10.61
C THR A 21 -8.90 6.27 -9.10
N VAL A 22 -9.73 5.40 -8.51
CA VAL A 22 -9.45 4.78 -7.22
C VAL A 22 -8.54 3.59 -7.46
N LYS A 23 -7.29 3.71 -7.03
CA LYS A 23 -6.29 2.63 -7.11
C LYS A 23 -6.17 1.99 -5.74
N VAL A 24 -6.30 0.66 -5.70
CA VAL A 24 -6.15 -0.14 -4.49
C VAL A 24 -4.99 -1.11 -4.63
N LYS A 25 -4.15 -1.16 -3.60
CA LYS A 25 -3.10 -2.15 -3.41
C LYS A 25 -3.39 -2.92 -2.13
N VAL A 26 -3.53 -4.23 -2.25
CA VAL A 26 -3.69 -5.13 -1.10
C VAL A 26 -2.31 -5.39 -0.51
N LEU A 27 -2.13 -5.03 0.76
CA LEU A 27 -0.96 -5.40 1.57
C LEU A 27 -1.36 -6.57 2.48
N THR A 28 -0.39 -7.19 3.15
CA THR A 28 -0.60 -8.39 3.97
C THR A 28 -1.71 -8.24 5.02
N PHE A 29 -1.83 -7.05 5.62
CA PHE A 29 -2.79 -6.78 6.70
C PHE A 29 -3.58 -5.49 6.51
N THR A 30 -3.43 -4.78 5.39
CA THR A 30 -4.08 -3.48 5.16
C THR A 30 -4.33 -3.26 3.67
N LEU A 31 -5.17 -2.28 3.34
CA LEU A 31 -5.29 -1.73 2.00
C LEU A 31 -4.57 -0.39 1.94
N GLN A 32 -3.85 -0.17 0.84
CA GLN A 32 -3.35 1.14 0.46
C GLN A 32 -4.18 1.66 -0.71
N PHE A 33 -4.73 2.84 -0.55
CA PHE A 33 -5.49 3.54 -1.58
C PHE A 33 -4.72 4.73 -2.12
N GLU A 34 -4.99 5.04 -3.39
CA GLU A 34 -4.57 6.28 -4.01
C GLU A 34 -5.70 6.78 -4.91
N LEU A 35 -5.99 8.07 -4.83
CA LEU A 35 -6.90 8.77 -5.72
C LEU A 35 -6.06 9.52 -6.74
N ARG A 36 -6.28 9.24 -8.03
CA ARG A 36 -5.49 9.84 -9.11
C ARG A 36 -6.39 10.42 -10.19
N ILE A 37 -5.97 11.51 -10.83
CA ILE A 37 -6.52 11.98 -12.10
C ILE A 37 -5.38 11.94 -13.11
N THR A 38 -5.63 11.40 -14.29
CA THR A 38 -4.62 11.27 -15.34
C THR A 38 -4.99 12.16 -16.53
N ASP A 39 -4.04 12.93 -17.03
CA ASP A 39 -4.24 13.81 -18.20
C ASP A 39 -2.91 13.99 -18.96
N ASN A 40 -2.95 14.25 -20.26
CA ASN A 40 -1.74 14.52 -21.05
C ASN A 40 -1.25 15.98 -20.94
N TYR A 41 -2.09 16.89 -20.43
CA TYR A 41 -1.80 18.31 -20.28
C TYR A 41 -1.52 18.69 -18.82
N LYS A 42 -0.24 18.59 -18.44
CA LYS A 42 0.24 18.92 -17.08
C LYS A 42 -0.23 20.27 -16.51
N PRO A 43 -0.29 21.39 -17.27
CA PRO A 43 -0.74 22.67 -16.72
C PRO A 43 -2.18 22.64 -16.20
N PHE A 44 -3.07 21.84 -16.81
CA PHE A 44 -4.42 21.63 -16.28
C PHE A 44 -4.38 20.93 -14.93
N LEU A 45 -3.59 19.86 -14.78
CA LEU A 45 -3.43 19.18 -13.49
C LEU A 45 -2.79 20.09 -12.42
N ARG A 46 -1.94 21.05 -12.80
CA ARG A 46 -1.42 22.08 -11.87
C ARG A 46 -2.52 23.02 -11.36
N TYR A 47 -3.51 23.36 -12.18
CA TYR A 47 -4.65 24.14 -11.72
C TYR A 47 -5.49 23.37 -10.68
N ILE A 48 -5.71 22.07 -10.93
CA ILE A 48 -6.38 21.18 -9.97
C ILE A 48 -5.57 21.07 -8.68
N SER A 49 -4.24 20.93 -8.76
CA SER A 49 -3.39 20.83 -7.56
C SER A 49 -3.43 22.11 -6.72
N GLN A 50 -3.45 23.29 -7.34
CA GLN A 50 -3.61 24.56 -6.61
C GLN A 50 -4.95 24.62 -5.85
N THR A 51 -6.02 24.10 -6.46
CA THR A 51 -7.33 23.99 -5.80
C THR A 51 -7.25 23.05 -4.58
N TYR A 52 -6.57 21.91 -4.72
CA TYR A 52 -6.33 20.97 -3.61
C TYR A 52 -5.52 21.63 -2.48
N GLU A 53 -4.42 22.29 -2.83
CA GLU A 53 -3.52 22.95 -1.87
C GLU A 53 -4.23 24.07 -1.10
N SER A 54 -5.16 24.80 -1.75
CA SER A 54 -5.94 25.88 -1.11
C SER A 54 -6.78 25.41 0.09
N VAL A 55 -7.14 24.12 0.15
CA VAL A 55 -7.87 23.50 1.27
C VAL A 55 -7.00 22.52 2.07
N GLY A 56 -5.69 22.55 1.82
CA GLY A 56 -4.70 21.73 2.50
C GLY A 56 -4.84 20.24 2.20
N ILE A 57 -5.14 19.88 0.94
CA ILE A 57 -5.00 18.53 0.38
C ILE A 57 -3.61 18.47 -0.27
N LYS A 58 -2.77 17.54 0.19
CA LYS A 58 -1.44 17.31 -0.41
C LYS A 58 -1.56 16.37 -1.60
N CYS A 59 -0.83 16.67 -2.65
CA CYS A 59 -0.80 15.86 -3.86
C CYS A 59 0.62 15.70 -4.40
N TRP A 60 0.79 14.73 -5.30
CA TRP A 60 2.04 14.46 -6.00
C TRP A 60 1.79 14.36 -7.51
N PHE A 61 2.86 14.51 -8.29
CA PHE A 61 2.84 14.35 -9.74
C PHE A 61 3.78 13.23 -10.17
N VAL A 62 3.36 12.40 -11.12
CA VAL A 62 4.23 11.42 -11.81
C VAL A 62 3.90 11.42 -13.29
N GLU A 63 4.92 11.43 -14.15
CA GLU A 63 4.76 11.22 -15.58
C GLU A 63 4.89 9.74 -15.91
N ASN A 64 3.96 9.20 -16.71
CA ASN A 64 3.97 7.83 -17.20
C ASN A 64 3.61 7.84 -18.70
N SER A 65 4.59 7.50 -19.55
CA SER A 65 4.38 7.30 -21.00
C SER A 65 3.66 8.45 -21.71
N GLY A 66 4.01 9.70 -21.38
CA GLY A 66 3.44 10.90 -22.01
C GLY A 66 2.12 11.39 -21.40
N ALA A 67 1.63 10.73 -20.34
CA ALA A 67 0.54 11.21 -19.50
C ALA A 67 1.04 11.56 -18.10
N TRP A 68 0.33 12.45 -17.42
CA TRP A 68 0.63 12.91 -16.07
C TRP A 68 -0.46 12.44 -15.11
N ASP A 69 -0.04 11.85 -13.99
CA ASP A 69 -0.91 11.55 -12.85
C ASP A 69 -0.78 12.67 -11.82
N LEU A 70 -1.90 13.25 -11.42
CA LEU A 70 -2.06 14.00 -10.16
C LEU A 70 -2.66 13.07 -9.12
N GLY A 71 -1.90 12.73 -8.08
CA GLY A 71 -2.32 11.74 -7.09
C GLY A 71 -2.37 12.26 -5.65
N VAL A 72 -3.22 11.62 -4.85
CA VAL A 72 -3.39 11.80 -3.40
C VAL A 72 -3.38 10.43 -2.75
N ASN A 73 -2.52 10.21 -1.74
CA ASN A 73 -2.35 8.89 -1.11
C ASN A 73 -2.21 8.91 0.42
N ASP A 74 -2.10 10.09 1.05
CA ASP A 74 -2.13 10.18 2.51
C ASP A 74 -3.58 10.25 3.02
N ILE A 75 -3.84 9.65 4.18
CA ILE A 75 -5.19 9.46 4.73
C ILE A 75 -5.91 10.80 4.92
N LYS A 76 -5.22 11.81 5.44
CA LYS A 76 -5.82 13.12 5.77
C LYS A 76 -6.25 13.84 4.49
N SER A 77 -5.39 13.88 3.48
CA SER A 77 -5.69 14.51 2.20
C SER A 77 -6.74 13.73 1.42
N MET A 78 -6.70 12.39 1.43
CA MET A 78 -7.72 11.56 0.77
C MET A 78 -9.09 11.78 1.39
N THR A 79 -9.20 11.76 2.73
CA THR A 79 -10.47 11.98 3.43
C THR A 79 -11.05 13.33 3.05
N LYS A 80 -10.25 14.40 3.13
CA LYS A 80 -10.66 15.75 2.71
C LYS A 80 -11.10 15.81 1.25
N LEU A 81 -10.36 15.17 0.34
CA LEU A 81 -10.71 15.16 -1.08
C LEU A 81 -12.04 14.45 -1.30
N ILE A 82 -12.22 13.26 -0.71
CA ILE A 82 -13.45 12.48 -0.81
C ILE A 82 -14.63 13.31 -0.27
N ASP A 83 -14.51 13.88 0.92
CA ASP A 83 -15.58 14.69 1.53
C ASP A 83 -16.02 15.86 0.64
N ARG A 84 -15.11 16.41 -0.17
CA ARG A 84 -15.39 17.52 -1.10
C ARG A 84 -16.06 17.08 -2.40
N ILE A 85 -15.64 15.95 -2.98
CA ILE A 85 -16.12 15.51 -4.31
C ILE A 85 -17.28 14.53 -4.24
N LEU A 86 -17.41 13.78 -3.14
CA LEU A 86 -18.40 12.73 -2.99
C LEU A 86 -19.85 13.24 -3.16
N PRO A 87 -20.25 14.43 -2.65
CA PRO A 87 -21.61 14.94 -2.87
C PRO A 87 -21.99 15.14 -4.34
N PHE A 88 -21.00 15.25 -5.22
CA PHE A 88 -21.19 15.53 -6.65
C PHE A 88 -20.84 14.34 -7.55
N SER A 89 -20.07 13.37 -7.04
CA SER A 89 -19.70 12.17 -7.79
C SER A 89 -20.91 11.26 -8.00
N ARG A 90 -21.00 10.70 -9.21
CA ARG A 90 -22.05 9.78 -9.64
C ARG A 90 -21.46 8.42 -10.00
N LYS A 91 -20.54 8.39 -10.96
CA LYS A 91 -20.01 7.14 -11.51
C LYS A 91 -19.12 6.40 -10.52
N LYS A 92 -18.29 7.13 -9.77
CA LYS A 92 -17.36 6.55 -8.78
C LYS A 92 -17.83 6.73 -7.34
N HIS A 93 -19.10 7.12 -7.13
CA HIS A 93 -19.65 7.40 -5.81
C HIS A 93 -19.45 6.23 -4.84
N GLY A 94 -19.91 5.03 -5.20
CA GLY A 94 -19.76 3.84 -4.36
C GLY A 94 -18.31 3.46 -4.08
N GLU A 95 -17.39 3.62 -5.06
CA GLU A 95 -15.96 3.38 -4.82
C GLU A 95 -15.40 4.36 -3.78
N LEU A 96 -15.77 5.64 -3.87
CA LEU A 96 -15.33 6.68 -2.93
C LEU A 96 -15.91 6.49 -1.52
N GLU A 97 -17.17 6.05 -1.41
CA GLU A 97 -17.78 5.71 -0.11
C GLU A 97 -17.04 4.56 0.57
N VAL A 98 -16.74 3.50 -0.18
CA VAL A 98 -15.96 2.38 0.34
C VAL A 98 -14.59 2.83 0.84
N VAL A 99 -13.89 3.69 0.10
CA VAL A 99 -12.60 4.23 0.55
C VAL A 99 -12.80 5.06 1.83
N ARG A 100 -13.80 5.95 1.87
CA ARG A 100 -14.10 6.77 3.06
C ARG A 100 -14.35 5.90 4.28
N ASP A 101 -15.19 4.89 4.15
CA ASP A 101 -15.59 4.04 5.28
C ASP A 101 -14.44 3.16 5.76
N TYR A 102 -13.61 2.65 4.84
CA TYR A 102 -12.39 1.93 5.22
C TYR A 102 -11.38 2.84 5.93
N LEU A 103 -11.16 4.05 5.42
CA LEU A 103 -10.29 5.04 6.06
C LEU A 103 -10.83 5.53 7.41
N ALA A 104 -12.12 5.38 7.66
CA ALA A 104 -12.77 5.69 8.93
C ALA A 104 -12.84 4.48 9.88
N ASP A 105 -12.20 3.34 9.55
CA ASP A 105 -12.25 2.11 10.33
C ASP A 105 -13.68 1.57 10.55
N LYS A 106 -14.61 1.85 9.62
CA LYS A 106 -16.01 1.39 9.70
C LYS A 106 -16.25 0.04 9.06
N ILE A 107 -15.41 -0.32 8.08
CA ILE A 107 -15.50 -1.58 7.34
C ILE A 107 -14.14 -2.28 7.34
N THR A 108 -14.18 -3.59 7.18
CA THR A 108 -12.99 -4.44 7.09
C THR A 108 -12.39 -4.44 5.68
N ILE A 109 -11.22 -5.08 5.53
CA ILE A 109 -10.52 -5.20 4.25
C ILE A 109 -11.34 -6.02 3.24
N ASP A 110 -11.91 -7.14 3.66
CA ASP A 110 -12.76 -7.98 2.81
C ASP A 110 -14.05 -7.26 2.36
N GLU A 111 -14.70 -6.53 3.27
CA GLU A 111 -15.85 -5.67 2.94
C GLU A 111 -15.46 -4.58 1.94
N ALA A 112 -14.34 -3.89 2.16
CA ALA A 112 -13.86 -2.85 1.25
C ALA A 112 -13.50 -3.42 -0.13
N LEU A 113 -12.83 -4.57 -0.20
CA LEU A 113 -12.54 -5.24 -1.47
C LEU A 113 -13.80 -5.70 -2.17
N SER A 114 -14.78 -6.22 -1.44
CA SER A 114 -16.09 -6.60 -1.97
C SER A 114 -16.78 -5.40 -2.63
N GLY A 115 -16.83 -4.26 -1.94
CA GLY A 115 -17.40 -3.01 -2.47
C GLY A 115 -16.70 -2.51 -3.73
N ILE A 116 -15.37 -2.47 -3.75
CA ILE A 116 -14.60 -2.08 -4.96
C ILE A 116 -14.80 -3.08 -6.11
N ASN A 117 -14.92 -4.37 -5.80
CA ASN A 117 -15.12 -5.41 -6.81
C ASN A 117 -16.52 -5.39 -7.43
N GLN A 118 -17.55 -4.85 -6.77
CA GLN A 118 -18.90 -4.80 -7.33
C GLN A 118 -18.93 -4.04 -8.67
N ALA A 119 -18.21 -2.93 -8.78
CA ALA A 119 -18.11 -2.18 -10.03
C ALA A 119 -17.48 -3.00 -11.18
N VAL A 120 -16.54 -3.89 -10.86
CA VAL A 120 -15.92 -4.82 -11.82
C VAL A 120 -16.88 -5.96 -12.17
N LYS A 121 -17.52 -6.57 -11.16
CA LYS A 121 -18.46 -7.69 -11.33
C LYS A 121 -19.70 -7.28 -12.13
N ASN A 122 -20.19 -6.06 -11.94
CA ASN A 122 -21.35 -5.52 -12.64
C ASN A 122 -21.02 -5.01 -14.05
N GLY A 123 -19.78 -5.18 -14.53
CA GLY A 123 -19.34 -4.74 -15.86
C GLY A 123 -19.25 -3.22 -16.04
N ILE A 124 -19.39 -2.44 -14.96
CA ILE A 124 -19.30 -0.96 -14.97
C ILE A 124 -17.85 -0.53 -15.22
N ARG A 125 -16.88 -1.38 -14.83
CA ARG A 125 -15.44 -1.13 -14.98
C ARG A 125 -14.70 -2.39 -15.45
N MET A 126 -13.70 -2.22 -16.30
CA MET A 126 -12.72 -3.27 -16.59
C MET A 126 -11.64 -3.34 -15.51
N GLY A 127 -11.31 -4.53 -15.02
CA GLY A 127 -10.28 -4.72 -14.01
C GLY A 127 -10.18 -6.14 -13.47
N LYS A 128 -9.20 -6.38 -12.60
CA LYS A 128 -9.06 -7.64 -11.87
C LYS A 128 -9.87 -7.57 -10.56
N VAL A 129 -10.70 -8.58 -10.33
CA VAL A 129 -11.30 -8.84 -9.01
C VAL A 129 -10.16 -9.14 -8.03
N ARG A 130 -10.14 -8.45 -6.90
CA ARG A 130 -9.13 -8.63 -5.85
C ARG A 130 -9.80 -9.30 -4.66
N ASP A 131 -9.33 -10.47 -4.29
CA ASP A 131 -9.88 -11.19 -3.14
C ASP A 131 -8.81 -11.31 -2.06
N ALA A 132 -9.23 -11.06 -0.83
CA ALA A 132 -8.43 -11.28 0.37
C ALA A 132 -9.41 -11.47 1.53
N ALA A 133 -9.46 -12.69 2.08
CA ALA A 133 -10.24 -13.01 3.27
C ALA A 133 -9.52 -12.48 4.52
N ILE A 134 -9.42 -11.15 4.64
CA ILE A 134 -8.76 -10.46 5.74
C ILE A 134 -9.83 -9.69 6.54
N PRO A 135 -10.29 -10.22 7.68
CA PRO A 135 -11.40 -9.66 8.43
C PRO A 135 -10.94 -8.57 9.41
N PHE A 136 -10.08 -7.67 8.96
CA PHE A 136 -9.54 -6.58 9.80
C PHE A 136 -9.94 -5.23 9.24
N THR A 137 -10.30 -4.32 10.13
CA THR A 137 -10.30 -2.88 9.85
C THR A 137 -8.87 -2.39 9.62
N ARG A 138 -8.70 -1.14 9.16
CA ARG A 138 -7.37 -0.59 8.90
C ARG A 138 -6.53 -0.54 10.18
N SER A 139 -7.09 -0.06 11.28
CA SER A 139 -6.39 0.11 12.56
C SER A 139 -6.00 -1.22 13.20
N GLU A 140 -6.86 -2.24 13.11
CA GLU A 140 -6.51 -3.61 13.52
C GLU A 140 -5.37 -4.16 12.66
N GLY A 141 -5.48 -4.01 11.34
CA GLY A 141 -4.46 -4.41 10.39
C GLY A 141 -3.11 -3.76 10.63
N LEU A 142 -3.08 -2.45 10.92
CA LEU A 142 -1.88 -1.71 11.28
C LEU A 142 -1.26 -2.20 12.59
N SER A 143 -2.10 -2.50 13.59
CA SER A 143 -1.67 -3.02 14.89
C SER A 143 -1.01 -4.39 14.74
N ILE A 144 -1.63 -5.30 13.98
CA ILE A 144 -1.07 -6.62 13.67
C ILE A 144 0.24 -6.47 12.89
N ALA A 145 0.27 -5.59 11.89
CA ALA A 145 1.48 -5.33 11.12
C ALA A 145 2.63 -4.75 11.97
N ALA A 146 2.32 -3.99 13.02
CA ALA A 146 3.31 -3.49 13.97
C ALA A 146 3.84 -4.63 14.86
N LEU A 147 2.97 -5.49 15.38
CA LEU A 147 3.34 -6.65 16.20
C LEU A 147 4.24 -7.62 15.43
N VAL A 148 3.87 -7.97 14.19
CA VAL A 148 4.67 -8.86 13.33
C VAL A 148 6.05 -8.25 13.03
N ARG A 149 6.12 -6.93 12.76
CA ARG A 149 7.39 -6.25 12.55
C ARG A 149 8.26 -6.25 13.81
N ALA A 150 7.66 -5.99 14.97
CA ALA A 150 8.37 -5.99 16.25
C ALA A 150 8.96 -7.39 16.55
N ASP A 151 8.19 -8.46 16.34
CA ASP A 151 8.68 -9.83 16.53
C ASP A 151 9.80 -10.19 15.55
N ALA A 152 9.67 -9.81 14.27
CA ALA A 152 10.72 -10.02 13.28
C ALA A 152 12.03 -9.30 13.64
N LEU A 153 11.93 -8.05 14.13
CA LEU A 153 13.09 -7.30 14.61
C LEU A 153 13.72 -7.95 15.84
N ARG A 154 12.90 -8.43 16.78
CA ARG A 154 13.38 -9.16 17.97
C ARG A 154 14.15 -10.42 17.58
N ARG A 155 13.58 -11.27 16.71
CA ARG A 155 14.26 -12.47 16.20
C ARG A 155 15.55 -12.14 15.47
N SER A 156 15.56 -11.08 14.67
CA SER A 156 16.78 -10.62 13.99
C SER A 156 17.85 -10.19 14.99
N ALA A 157 17.48 -9.49 16.07
CA ALA A 157 18.37 -9.07 17.13
C ALA A 157 18.91 -10.27 17.93
N GLU A 158 18.06 -11.23 18.28
CA GLU A 158 18.46 -12.50 18.92
C GLU A 158 19.46 -13.26 18.04
N ASN A 159 19.16 -13.42 16.75
CA ASN A 159 20.06 -14.05 15.78
C ASN A 159 21.39 -13.29 15.59
N ARG A 160 21.44 -11.98 15.82
CA ARG A 160 22.69 -11.21 15.85
C ARG A 160 23.50 -11.42 17.13
N LYS A 161 22.85 -11.72 18.25
CA LYS A 161 23.49 -11.98 19.55
C LYS A 161 24.08 -13.38 19.66
N ILE A 162 23.77 -14.30 18.74
CA ILE A 162 24.42 -15.62 18.67
C ILE A 162 25.89 -15.41 18.35
N GLN A 163 26.71 -15.29 19.40
CA GLN A 163 28.16 -15.29 19.32
C GLN A 163 28.61 -16.73 19.07
N VAL A 164 28.74 -17.08 17.79
CA VAL A 164 29.39 -18.32 17.40
C VAL A 164 30.89 -18.15 17.62
N SER A 165 31.48 -19.02 18.45
CA SER A 165 32.91 -19.01 18.73
C SER A 165 33.74 -19.13 17.45
N GLU A 166 34.95 -18.61 17.46
CA GLU A 166 35.86 -18.71 16.30
C GLU A 166 36.17 -20.17 15.93
N GLU A 167 36.20 -21.08 16.90
CA GLU A 167 36.38 -22.52 16.69
C GLU A 167 35.19 -23.12 15.93
N THR A 168 33.97 -22.81 16.35
CA THR A 168 32.76 -23.27 15.67
C THR A 168 32.65 -22.67 14.26
N ARG A 169 33.08 -21.41 14.06
CA ARG A 169 33.14 -20.81 12.71
C ARG A 169 34.12 -21.52 11.80
N LYS A 170 35.31 -21.88 12.32
CA LYS A 170 36.31 -22.65 11.56
C LYS A 170 35.78 -24.03 11.17
N GLU A 171 35.12 -24.72 12.10
CA GLU A 171 34.55 -26.05 11.82
C GLU A 171 33.41 -25.98 10.80
N ILE A 172 32.49 -25.01 10.91
CA ILE A 172 31.42 -24.77 9.92
C ILE A 172 32.00 -24.57 8.51
N ARG A 173 33.07 -23.77 8.38
CA ARG A 173 33.76 -23.55 7.09
C ARG A 173 34.45 -24.81 6.58
N ARG A 174 35.02 -25.62 7.48
CA ARG A 174 35.64 -26.90 7.14
C ARG A 174 34.60 -27.88 6.58
N LEU A 175 33.48 -28.08 7.28
CA LEU A 175 32.40 -28.98 6.86
C LEU A 175 31.80 -28.56 5.51
N TYR A 176 31.63 -27.26 5.28
CA TYR A 176 31.14 -26.76 3.99
C TYR A 176 32.12 -27.06 2.84
N ARG A 177 33.43 -26.90 3.06
CA ARG A 177 34.47 -27.28 2.07
C ARG A 177 34.51 -28.79 1.80
N LEU A 178 34.14 -29.61 2.78
CA LEU A 178 34.01 -31.06 2.64
C LEU A 178 32.73 -31.48 1.90
N GLY A 179 31.91 -30.52 1.43
CA GLY A 179 30.72 -30.78 0.62
C GLY A 179 29.43 -30.98 1.41
N PHE A 180 29.45 -30.80 2.74
CA PHE A 180 28.21 -30.86 3.52
C PHE A 180 27.27 -29.71 3.15
N SER A 181 25.98 -30.01 3.05
CA SER A 181 24.96 -29.00 2.77
C SER A 181 24.79 -28.05 3.96
N GLN A 182 24.43 -26.79 3.70
CA GLN A 182 24.16 -25.81 4.76
C GLN A 182 23.09 -26.30 5.75
N GLN A 183 22.11 -27.07 5.26
CA GLN A 183 21.05 -27.70 6.06
C GLN A 183 21.66 -28.70 7.05
N ARG A 184 22.56 -29.56 6.57
CA ARG A 184 23.19 -30.59 7.40
C ARG A 184 24.13 -29.99 8.45
N ILE A 185 24.86 -28.93 8.09
CA ILE A 185 25.74 -28.21 9.02
C ILE A 185 24.92 -27.49 10.11
N ALA A 186 23.77 -26.91 9.74
CA ALA A 186 22.84 -26.29 10.67
C ALA A 186 22.34 -27.28 11.73
N GLU A 187 21.91 -28.48 11.30
CA GLU A 187 21.49 -29.57 12.20
C GLU A 187 22.62 -30.00 13.15
N LEU A 188 23.84 -30.22 12.63
CA LEU A 188 24.98 -30.69 13.42
C LEU A 188 25.40 -29.73 14.53
N HIS A 189 25.23 -28.43 14.32
CA HIS A 189 25.64 -27.41 15.27
C HIS A 189 24.46 -26.74 16.00
N GLY A 190 23.23 -27.21 15.79
CA GLY A 190 22.03 -26.68 16.46
C GLY A 190 21.73 -25.22 16.09
N TYR A 191 22.12 -24.77 14.90
CA TYR A 191 21.90 -23.40 14.43
C TYR A 191 20.82 -23.36 13.34
N GLU A 192 20.16 -22.21 13.17
CA GLU A 192 19.37 -21.95 11.98
C GLU A 192 20.27 -21.87 10.73
N ARG A 193 19.74 -22.30 9.57
CA ARG A 193 20.44 -22.23 8.28
C ARG A 193 20.89 -20.81 7.90
N THR A 194 20.13 -19.80 8.32
CA THR A 194 20.45 -18.36 8.16
C THR A 194 21.75 -17.97 8.85
N ILE A 195 22.04 -18.53 10.03
CA ILE A 195 23.28 -18.31 10.78
C ILE A 195 24.46 -18.95 10.03
N ILE A 196 24.29 -20.19 9.56
CA ILE A 196 25.30 -20.88 8.74
C ILE A 196 25.61 -20.08 7.47
N ARG A 197 24.58 -19.62 6.75
CA ARG A 197 24.74 -18.81 5.53
C ARG A 197 25.51 -17.51 5.79
N LYS A 198 25.24 -16.86 6.94
CA LYS A 198 25.94 -15.64 7.37
C LYS A 198 27.41 -15.89 7.72
N ILE A 199 27.74 -17.01 8.38
CA ILE A 199 29.13 -17.40 8.71
C ILE A 199 29.94 -17.72 7.45
N LEU A 200 29.29 -18.32 6.45
CA LEU A 200 29.90 -18.68 5.17
C LEU A 200 29.99 -17.50 4.19
N GLY A 201 29.21 -16.42 4.40
CA GLY A 201 29.21 -15.23 3.55
C GLY A 201 28.61 -15.43 2.16
N VAL A 202 27.78 -16.47 1.97
CA VAL A 202 27.19 -16.84 0.68
C VAL A 202 25.77 -16.27 0.59
N TYR A 203 25.62 -15.12 -0.06
CA TYR A 203 24.31 -14.49 -0.34
C TYR A 203 23.65 -15.07 -1.57
#